data_AF-A0A558GAW0-F1
#
_entry.id   AF-A0A558GAW0-F1
#
_cell.length_a   1.000
_cell.length_b   1.000
_cell.length_c   1.000
_cell.angle_alpha   90.00
_cell.angle_beta   90.00
_cell.angle_gamma   90.00
#
_symmetry.space_group_name_H-M   'P 1'
#
loop_
_entity.id
_entity.type
_entity.pdbx_description
1 polymer ?
#
loop_
_entity_poly.entity_id
_entity_poly.type
_entity_poly.pdbx_seq_one_letter_code
_entity_poly.pdbx_strand_id
1 'polypeptide(L)'
;MLLAAVMVLLAGCGGGVGGDATTATEPTTDATDATTTADGESANQSGNAAERTSVTFNETWDQRYRAGQYYRYDIESRSIDGTATYEWEVVSATDDEVTVRTKLVTPNGTTEQTVTAPPDEVYGELAGTPSGSVATLGFDSPYYNGVDGETLSVGDSWESSGPNGTVSFEVEALSTYAGLECAAFVVRTNGSVFWESCVTPESPLPGYVAFYEEEGDDTPAFEMELVEYRSGN
;
A
#
# COMPACT_ATOMS: atom_id res chain seq x y z
N MET A 1 11.54 48.17 7.91
CA MET A 1 10.16 47.72 8.21
C MET A 1 10.14 46.22 7.94
N LEU A 2 10.60 45.44 8.92
CA LEU A 2 9.84 44.64 9.88
C LEU A 2 9.03 43.50 9.22
N LEU A 3 9.55 42.28 9.39
CA LEU A 3 8.95 40.97 9.12
C LEU A 3 7.61 40.80 9.86
N ALA A 4 6.69 40.04 9.26
CA ALA A 4 5.66 39.32 10.00
C ALA A 4 5.59 37.88 9.49
N ALA A 5 6.27 36.98 10.20
CA ALA A 5 6.05 35.54 10.13
C ALA A 5 4.90 35.19 11.09
N VAL A 6 3.90 34.48 10.61
CA VAL A 6 2.82 33.95 11.44
C VAL A 6 3.12 32.47 11.68
N MET A 7 3.62 32.16 12.87
CA MET A 7 3.67 30.80 13.41
C MET A 7 2.28 30.45 13.94
N VAL A 8 1.74 29.31 13.50
CA VAL A 8 0.56 28.69 14.11
C VAL A 8 1.05 27.61 15.07
N LEU A 9 0.91 27.86 16.37
CA LEU A 9 1.13 26.90 17.45
C LEU A 9 -0.19 26.17 17.72
N LEU A 10 -0.24 24.86 17.45
CA LEU A 10 -1.32 24.00 17.96
C LEU A 10 -0.93 23.51 19.36
N ALA A 11 -1.65 24.02 20.35
CA ALA A 11 -1.52 23.66 21.75
C ALA A 11 -2.09 22.26 22.02
N GLY A 12 -1.33 21.44 22.73
CA GLY A 12 -1.80 20.18 23.31
C GLY A 12 -2.76 20.43 24.47
N CYS A 13 -3.85 19.67 24.51
CA CYS A 13 -4.70 19.53 25.69
C CYS A 13 -4.10 18.49 26.63
N GLY A 14 -3.48 18.97 27.72
CA GLY A 14 -3.19 18.19 28.91
C GLY A 14 -4.20 18.50 30.02
N GLY A 15 -4.61 17.45 30.74
CA GLY A 15 -5.33 17.51 32.01
C GLY A 15 -6.02 16.17 32.31
N GLY A 16 -5.86 15.51 33.46
CA GLY A 16 -5.11 15.81 34.67
C GLY A 16 -5.39 14.76 35.76
N VAL A 17 -4.58 14.84 36.85
CA VAL A 17 -4.82 14.43 38.26
C VAL A 17 -5.15 12.94 38.49
N GLY A 18 -4.35 12.10 39.16
CA GLY A 18 -3.70 12.28 40.45
C GLY A 18 -4.51 11.54 41.54
N GLY A 19 -4.01 10.41 42.07
CA GLY A 19 -4.66 9.67 43.17
C GLY A 19 -3.88 8.43 43.60
N ASP A 20 -3.47 8.43 44.87
CA ASP A 20 -2.46 7.58 45.52
C ASP A 20 -3.00 6.22 46.00
N ALA A 21 -2.04 5.36 46.33
CA ALA A 21 -2.06 3.98 46.82
C ALA A 21 -3.27 3.45 47.63
N THR A 22 -3.62 2.18 47.39
CA THR A 22 -3.85 1.22 48.49
C THR A 22 -3.64 -0.23 48.04
N THR A 23 -2.69 -0.91 48.68
CA THR A 23 -2.47 -2.36 48.65
C THR A 23 -3.52 -3.06 49.52
N ALA A 24 -4.13 -4.14 49.03
CA ALA A 24 -4.79 -5.13 49.88
C ALA A 24 -4.73 -6.53 49.24
N THR A 25 -4.26 -7.46 50.07
CA THR A 25 -3.95 -8.88 49.87
C THR A 25 -5.18 -9.76 49.64
N GLU A 26 -4.95 -10.87 48.93
CA GLU A 26 -5.84 -12.00 48.64
C GLU A 26 -6.53 -12.63 49.87
N PRO A 27 -7.54 -13.48 49.62
CA PRO A 27 -7.37 -14.85 50.11
C PRO A 27 -7.65 -15.93 49.05
N THR A 28 -6.75 -16.90 49.06
CA THR A 28 -6.84 -18.26 48.52
C THR A 28 -8.13 -18.96 48.96
N THR A 29 -8.76 -19.72 48.06
CA THR A 29 -9.51 -20.93 48.44
C THR A 29 -9.34 -21.98 47.35
N ASP A 30 -8.55 -23.01 47.66
CA ASP A 30 -8.50 -24.28 46.95
C ASP A 30 -9.80 -25.07 47.19
N ALA A 31 -10.33 -25.68 46.13
CA ALA A 31 -11.10 -26.91 46.23
C ALA A 31 -10.94 -27.75 44.95
N THR A 32 -10.47 -28.96 45.16
CA THR A 32 -10.06 -29.98 44.19
C THR A 32 -11.23 -30.82 43.67
N ASP A 33 -11.02 -31.30 42.44
CA ASP A 33 -11.41 -32.59 41.85
C ASP A 33 -12.69 -32.80 41.01
N ALA A 34 -12.39 -33.04 39.73
CA ALA A 34 -12.95 -33.95 38.72
C ALA A 34 -14.33 -34.62 38.94
N THR A 35 -15.16 -34.57 37.88
CA THR A 35 -15.54 -35.76 37.07
C THR A 35 -16.27 -35.34 35.79
N THR A 36 -15.86 -35.97 34.69
CA THR A 36 -16.37 -36.03 33.32
C THR A 36 -17.89 -36.20 33.18
N THR A 37 -18.53 -35.39 32.34
CA THR A 37 -19.63 -35.83 31.46
C THR A 37 -19.54 -35.08 30.14
N ALA A 38 -19.43 -35.84 29.06
CA ALA A 38 -19.55 -35.37 27.69
C ALA A 38 -21.02 -35.05 27.39
N ASP A 39 -21.29 -33.86 26.89
CA ASP A 39 -22.45 -33.62 26.03
C ASP A 39 -22.01 -32.66 24.93
N GLY A 40 -22.05 -33.21 23.71
CA GLY A 40 -21.73 -32.49 22.50
C GLY A 40 -22.85 -31.53 22.19
N GLU A 41 -22.56 -30.24 22.27
CA GLU A 41 -23.33 -29.22 21.59
C GLU A 41 -22.37 -28.56 20.60
N SER A 42 -22.44 -29.01 19.34
CA SER A 42 -21.85 -28.32 18.22
C SER A 42 -22.46 -26.92 18.16
N ALA A 43 -21.82 -25.97 18.81
CA ALA A 43 -21.99 -24.57 18.52
C ALA A 43 -21.49 -24.36 17.09
N ASN A 44 -22.43 -24.41 16.16
CA ASN A 44 -22.26 -24.02 14.79
C ASN A 44 -22.00 -22.52 14.80
N GLN A 45 -20.75 -22.14 15.08
CA GLN A 45 -20.27 -20.78 14.98
C GLN A 45 -20.12 -20.51 13.48
N SER A 46 -21.26 -20.23 12.85
CA SER A 46 -21.34 -19.51 11.59
C SER A 46 -20.70 -18.15 11.87
N GLY A 47 -19.38 -18.10 11.71
CA GLY A 47 -18.63 -16.87 11.63
C GLY A 47 -19.23 -16.10 10.48
N ASN A 48 -19.99 -15.05 10.82
CA ASN A 48 -20.33 -14.00 9.90
C ASN A 48 -18.98 -13.47 9.40
N ALA A 49 -18.55 -13.92 8.22
CA ALA A 49 -17.42 -13.31 7.53
C ALA A 49 -17.86 -11.88 7.25
N ALA A 50 -17.55 -10.97 8.16
CA ALA A 50 -17.75 -9.56 7.93
C ALA A 50 -16.99 -9.26 6.64
N GLU A 51 -17.71 -8.80 5.62
CA GLU A 51 -17.08 -8.33 4.40
C GLU A 51 -16.11 -7.23 4.83
N ARG A 52 -14.81 -7.45 4.59
CA ARG A 52 -13.81 -6.42 4.88
C ARG A 52 -14.14 -5.22 3.99
N THR A 53 -14.11 -4.04 4.59
CA THR A 53 -14.34 -2.78 3.89
C THR A 53 -13.16 -1.82 4.04
N SER A 54 -12.09 -2.25 4.71
CA SER A 54 -10.91 -1.42 4.96
C SER A 54 -9.61 -2.22 5.03
N VAL A 55 -8.50 -1.54 4.77
CA VAL A 55 -7.12 -2.00 4.99
C VAL A 55 -6.37 -0.95 5.81
N THR A 56 -5.47 -1.39 6.70
CA THR A 56 -4.74 -0.49 7.59
C THR A 56 -3.24 -0.55 7.34
N PHE A 57 -2.63 0.61 7.08
CA PHE A 57 -1.19 0.80 6.92
C PHE A 57 -0.58 1.18 8.27
N ASN A 58 -0.24 0.18 9.10
CA ASN A 58 0.24 0.42 10.47
C ASN A 58 1.69 0.96 10.57
N GLU A 59 2.40 1.10 9.45
CA GLU A 59 3.83 1.49 9.36
C GLU A 59 4.08 2.19 8.01
N THR A 60 5.31 2.68 7.78
CA THR A 60 5.76 3.15 6.46
C THR A 60 5.62 2.00 5.45
N TRP A 61 4.70 2.19 4.51
CA TRP A 61 4.21 1.11 3.64
C TRP A 61 5.23 0.73 2.56
N ASP A 62 6.02 1.69 2.10
CA ASP A 62 6.94 1.67 0.96
C ASP A 62 8.23 0.83 1.17
N GLN A 63 8.55 0.44 2.40
CA GLN A 63 9.86 -0.15 2.74
C GLN A 63 9.81 -1.63 3.15
N ARG A 64 8.72 -2.34 2.83
CA ARG A 64 8.49 -3.73 3.23
C ARG A 64 9.08 -4.77 2.27
N TYR A 65 10.38 -4.71 2.03
CA TYR A 65 11.07 -5.72 1.24
C TYR A 65 11.29 -7.01 2.04
N ARG A 66 10.91 -8.15 1.47
CA ARG A 66 11.14 -9.50 2.04
C ARG A 66 11.80 -10.37 1.00
N ALA A 67 12.82 -11.12 1.41
CA ALA A 67 13.54 -12.00 0.49
C ALA A 67 12.60 -13.01 -0.16
N GLY A 68 12.67 -13.16 -1.48
CA GLY A 68 11.78 -14.00 -2.26
C GLY A 68 10.42 -13.38 -2.60
N GLN A 69 10.17 -12.11 -2.25
CA GLN A 69 9.04 -11.38 -2.81
C GLN A 69 9.16 -11.32 -4.32
N TYR A 70 8.06 -11.59 -5.01
CA TYR A 70 8.02 -11.60 -6.46
C TYR A 70 6.71 -11.02 -6.95
N TYR A 71 6.84 -10.21 -7.99
CA TYR A 71 5.74 -9.56 -8.68
C TYR A 71 5.93 -9.75 -10.17
N ARG A 72 4.85 -10.08 -10.87
CA ARG A 72 4.79 -9.98 -12.32
C ARG A 72 3.58 -9.16 -12.71
N TYR A 73 3.82 -8.14 -13.51
CA TYR A 73 2.82 -7.26 -14.06
C TYR A 73 2.67 -7.49 -15.56
N ASP A 74 1.44 -7.43 -16.05
CA ASP A 74 1.17 -7.15 -17.45
C ASP A 74 1.03 -5.62 -17.60
N ILE A 75 1.62 -5.09 -18.68
CA ILE A 75 1.68 -3.66 -18.96
C ILE A 75 1.03 -3.38 -20.31
N GLU A 76 0.08 -2.47 -20.30
CA GLU A 76 -0.49 -1.86 -21.49
C GLU A 76 -0.13 -0.38 -21.51
N SER A 77 0.40 0.10 -22.64
CA SER A 77 0.72 1.52 -22.81
C SER A 77 0.60 1.91 -24.27
N ARG A 78 0.15 3.14 -24.52
CA ARG A 78 0.11 3.72 -25.87
C ARG A 78 1.50 3.77 -26.54
N SER A 79 2.56 3.71 -25.74
CA SER A 79 3.95 3.74 -26.19
C SER A 79 4.55 2.37 -26.53
N ILE A 80 3.81 1.27 -26.29
CA ILE A 80 4.25 -0.11 -26.50
C ILE A 80 3.34 -0.80 -27.50
N ASP A 81 3.91 -1.34 -28.58
CA ASP A 81 3.17 -2.07 -29.61
C ASP A 81 2.76 -3.48 -29.15
N GLY A 82 1.76 -3.57 -28.29
CA GLY A 82 1.26 -4.81 -27.67
C GLY A 82 1.53 -4.86 -26.17
N THR A 83 1.36 -6.03 -25.57
CA THR A 83 1.54 -6.21 -24.12
C THR A 83 3.01 -6.37 -23.77
N ALA A 84 3.46 -5.66 -22.73
CA ALA A 84 4.76 -5.89 -22.08
C ALA A 84 4.55 -6.60 -20.74
N THR A 85 5.58 -7.27 -20.24
CA THR A 85 5.55 -7.84 -18.88
C THR A 85 6.70 -7.30 -18.07
N TYR A 86 6.44 -6.97 -16.81
CA TYR A 86 7.44 -6.48 -15.88
C TYR A 86 7.51 -7.35 -14.64
N GLU A 87 8.68 -7.88 -14.35
CA GLU A 87 8.94 -8.72 -13.19
C GLU A 87 9.81 -7.94 -12.19
N TRP A 88 9.44 -7.99 -10.91
CA TRP A 88 10.21 -7.47 -9.78
C TRP A 88 10.41 -8.58 -8.77
N GLU A 89 11.67 -8.89 -8.46
CA GLU A 89 12.02 -9.90 -7.46
C GLU A 89 12.94 -9.30 -6.41
N VAL A 90 12.57 -9.42 -5.15
CA VAL A 90 13.47 -9.14 -4.02
C VAL A 90 14.31 -10.39 -3.80
N VAL A 91 15.56 -10.37 -4.27
CA VAL A 91 16.48 -11.51 -4.15
C VAL A 91 16.95 -11.67 -2.70
N SER A 92 17.26 -10.55 -2.05
CA SER A 92 17.59 -10.49 -0.62
C SER A 92 17.16 -9.16 -0.04
N ALA A 93 16.80 -9.16 1.24
CA ALA A 93 16.47 -7.97 2.00
C ALA A 93 17.07 -8.10 3.40
N THR A 94 17.79 -7.06 3.80
CA THR A 94 18.31 -6.83 5.15
C THR A 94 17.90 -5.42 5.58
N ASP A 95 18.12 -5.07 6.84
CA ASP A 95 17.80 -3.72 7.34
C ASP A 95 18.59 -2.62 6.61
N ASP A 96 19.81 -2.93 6.14
CA ASP A 96 20.72 -1.97 5.53
C ASP A 96 20.70 -1.99 3.98
N GLU A 97 20.33 -3.11 3.38
CA GLU A 97 20.49 -3.34 1.95
C GLU A 97 19.45 -4.30 1.38
N VAL A 98 18.97 -3.99 0.18
CA VAL A 98 18.03 -4.79 -0.59
C VAL A 98 18.60 -5.05 -1.98
N THR A 99 18.57 -6.31 -2.40
CA THR A 99 18.89 -6.71 -3.77
C THR A 99 17.60 -6.95 -4.53
N VAL A 100 17.36 -6.14 -5.55
CA VAL A 100 16.21 -6.27 -6.45
C VAL A 100 16.67 -6.69 -7.82
N ARG A 101 15.98 -7.66 -8.41
CA ARG A 101 16.10 -8.02 -9.81
C ARG A 101 14.83 -7.62 -10.55
N THR A 102 15.00 -6.81 -11.59
CA THR A 102 13.91 -6.37 -12.46
C THR A 102 14.08 -6.95 -13.84
N LYS A 103 12.99 -7.36 -14.49
CA LYS A 103 13.00 -7.82 -15.87
C LYS A 103 11.81 -7.24 -16.64
N LEU A 104 12.09 -6.54 -17.72
CA LEU A 104 11.10 -5.99 -18.64
C LEU A 104 11.16 -6.77 -19.95
N VAL A 105 10.05 -7.38 -20.35
CA VAL A 105 9.87 -8.03 -21.65
C VAL A 105 8.91 -7.18 -22.46
N THR A 106 9.36 -6.76 -23.64
CA THR A 106 8.57 -6.02 -24.62
C THR A 106 8.60 -6.76 -25.96
N PRO A 107 7.74 -6.40 -26.93
CA PRO A 107 7.84 -6.90 -28.30
C PRO A 107 9.22 -6.67 -28.95
N ASN A 108 9.92 -5.62 -28.53
CA ASN A 108 11.22 -5.21 -29.08
C ASN A 108 12.42 -5.90 -28.41
N GLY A 109 12.21 -6.61 -27.28
CA GLY A 109 13.27 -7.32 -26.59
C GLY A 109 13.07 -7.42 -25.08
N THR A 110 14.08 -7.97 -24.42
CA THR A 110 14.11 -8.17 -22.96
C THR A 110 15.26 -7.39 -22.35
N THR A 111 14.98 -6.68 -21.25
CA THR A 111 15.96 -6.03 -20.40
C THR A 111 15.88 -6.64 -19.01
N GLU A 112 17.02 -7.01 -18.43
CA GLU A 112 17.12 -7.50 -17.06
C GLU A 112 18.20 -6.70 -16.33
N GLN A 113 17.93 -6.33 -15.09
CA GLN A 113 18.84 -5.57 -14.25
C GLN A 113 18.77 -6.12 -12.83
N THR A 114 19.90 -6.08 -12.13
CA THR A 114 19.96 -6.35 -10.70
C THR A 114 20.62 -5.16 -10.02
N VAL A 115 19.98 -4.64 -8.99
CA VAL A 115 20.42 -3.53 -8.16
C VAL A 115 20.59 -4.04 -6.74
N THR A 116 21.56 -3.48 -6.03
CA THR A 116 21.78 -3.72 -4.61
C THR A 116 22.11 -2.39 -3.96
N ALA A 117 21.23 -1.93 -3.08
CA ALA A 117 21.28 -0.59 -2.50
C ALA A 117 20.50 -0.55 -1.17
N PRO A 118 20.66 0.51 -0.35
CA PRO A 118 19.71 0.81 0.71
C PRO A 118 18.26 0.84 0.19
N PRO A 119 17.25 0.43 0.99
CA PRO A 119 15.85 0.38 0.57
C PRO A 119 15.34 1.65 -0.12
N ASP A 120 15.72 2.82 0.40
CA ASP A 120 15.32 4.14 -0.10
C ASP A 120 16.07 4.58 -1.37
N GLU A 121 17.15 3.90 -1.73
CA GLU A 121 17.97 4.20 -2.91
C GLU A 121 17.68 3.28 -4.11
N VAL A 122 16.93 2.19 -3.93
CA VAL A 122 16.65 1.19 -4.99
C VAL A 122 16.08 1.84 -6.26
N TYR A 123 15.09 2.73 -6.13
CA TYR A 123 14.50 3.42 -7.28
C TYR A 123 15.49 4.38 -7.96
N GLY A 124 16.36 5.03 -7.17
CA GLY A 124 17.41 5.91 -7.69
C GLY A 124 18.45 5.14 -8.53
N GLU A 125 18.82 3.94 -8.09
CA GLU A 125 19.76 3.07 -8.82
C GLU A 125 19.16 2.41 -10.07
N LEU A 126 17.82 2.27 -10.11
CA LEU A 126 17.10 1.88 -11.32
C LEU A 126 16.92 3.05 -12.29
N ALA A 127 17.06 4.30 -11.84
CA ALA A 127 16.76 5.47 -12.64
C ALA A 127 17.58 5.52 -13.94
N GLY A 128 16.90 5.88 -15.03
CA GLY A 128 17.52 5.98 -16.36
C GLY A 128 17.66 4.65 -17.12
N THR A 129 17.20 3.53 -16.56
CA THR A 129 17.06 2.26 -17.31
C THR A 129 15.61 2.03 -17.75
N PRO A 130 15.36 1.19 -18.79
CA PRO A 130 14.00 0.88 -19.21
C PRO A 130 13.13 0.29 -18.10
N SER A 131 13.70 -0.57 -17.24
CA SER A 131 12.99 -1.12 -16.08
C SER A 131 12.75 -0.06 -15.02
N GLY A 132 13.70 0.85 -14.79
CA GLY A 132 13.52 1.98 -13.88
C GLY A 132 12.40 2.91 -14.30
N SER A 133 12.23 3.19 -15.59
CA SER A 133 11.09 4.00 -16.06
C SER A 133 9.74 3.37 -15.70
N VAL A 134 9.61 2.05 -15.81
CA VAL A 134 8.40 1.33 -15.38
C VAL A 134 8.24 1.43 -13.86
N ALA A 135 9.34 1.24 -13.11
CA ALA A 135 9.29 1.36 -11.65
C ALA A 135 8.86 2.76 -11.18
N THR A 136 9.38 3.82 -11.80
CA THR A 136 8.99 5.21 -11.49
C THR A 136 7.52 5.46 -11.85
N LEU A 137 7.09 5.09 -13.06
CA LEU A 137 5.71 5.34 -13.49
C LEU A 137 4.69 4.48 -12.73
N GLY A 138 5.08 3.27 -12.34
CA GLY A 138 4.19 2.31 -11.69
C GLY A 138 4.18 2.38 -10.17
N PHE A 139 5.28 2.78 -9.53
CA PHE A 139 5.43 2.61 -8.08
C PHE A 139 5.74 3.91 -7.32
N ASP A 140 6.15 4.98 -8.00
CA ASP A 140 6.49 6.26 -7.37
C ASP A 140 5.34 7.29 -7.52
N SER A 141 4.13 6.90 -7.10
CA SER A 141 2.98 7.81 -7.14
C SER A 141 3.11 8.89 -6.06
N PRO A 142 2.90 10.19 -6.40
CA PRO A 142 2.91 11.25 -5.39
C PRO A 142 1.80 11.09 -4.34
N TYR A 143 0.77 10.28 -4.63
CA TYR A 143 -0.37 10.05 -3.75
C TYR A 143 -0.12 8.95 -2.70
N TYR A 144 0.95 8.17 -2.85
CA TYR A 144 1.30 7.09 -1.91
C TYR A 144 1.74 7.61 -0.54
N ASN A 145 2.41 8.76 -0.48
CA ASN A 145 2.70 9.43 0.79
C ASN A 145 1.43 9.80 1.58
N GLY A 146 0.27 9.87 0.92
CA GLY A 146 -1.01 10.16 1.57
C GLY A 146 -1.69 8.96 2.23
N VAL A 147 -1.16 7.74 2.04
CA VAL A 147 -1.76 6.51 2.62
C VAL A 147 -0.95 5.94 3.79
N ASP A 148 0.26 6.45 4.02
CA ASP A 148 1.13 6.01 5.11
C ASP A 148 0.50 6.28 6.49
N GLY A 149 0.45 5.25 7.34
CA GLY A 149 -0.13 5.38 8.68
C GLY A 149 -1.67 5.42 8.71
N GLU A 150 -2.32 5.40 7.55
CA GLU A 150 -3.77 5.57 7.43
C GLU A 150 -4.51 4.23 7.39
N THR A 151 -5.80 4.27 7.73
CA THR A 151 -6.74 3.19 7.39
C THR A 151 -7.57 3.64 6.21
N LEU A 152 -7.47 2.91 5.10
CA LEU A 152 -8.25 3.16 3.90
C LEU A 152 -9.50 2.29 3.92
N SER A 153 -10.65 2.92 4.01
CA SER A 153 -11.97 2.30 3.99
C SER A 153 -12.71 2.70 2.73
N VAL A 154 -13.51 1.78 2.17
CA VAL A 154 -14.40 2.10 1.04
C VAL A 154 -15.30 3.28 1.42
N GLY A 155 -15.29 4.31 0.57
CA GLY A 155 -16.00 5.58 0.76
C GLY A 155 -15.16 6.68 1.41
N ASP A 156 -13.96 6.39 1.90
CA ASP A 156 -13.04 7.43 2.35
C ASP A 156 -12.65 8.33 1.17
N SER A 157 -12.76 9.64 1.37
CA SER A 157 -12.45 10.63 0.34
C SER A 157 -11.97 11.94 0.94
N TRP A 158 -11.11 12.63 0.18
CA TRP A 158 -10.67 13.98 0.49
C TRP A 158 -10.44 14.77 -0.79
N GLU A 159 -10.57 16.09 -0.70
CA GLU A 159 -10.35 16.99 -1.82
C GLU A 159 -9.49 18.19 -1.41
N SER A 160 -8.74 18.70 -2.37
CA SER A 160 -7.94 19.92 -2.24
C SER A 160 -8.12 20.76 -3.49
N SER A 161 -8.48 22.04 -3.31
CA SER A 161 -8.64 22.99 -4.40
C SER A 161 -7.52 24.02 -4.41
N GLY A 162 -7.00 24.34 -5.59
CA GLY A 162 -5.98 25.35 -5.79
C GLY A 162 -6.10 26.08 -7.13
N PRO A 163 -5.15 26.97 -7.46
CA PRO A 163 -5.16 27.72 -8.72
C PRO A 163 -5.16 26.85 -9.98
N ASN A 164 -4.72 25.59 -9.86
CA ASN A 164 -4.60 24.63 -10.96
C ASN A 164 -5.79 23.66 -11.04
N GLY A 165 -6.85 23.87 -10.26
CA GLY A 165 -8.03 23.00 -10.22
C GLY A 165 -8.25 22.33 -8.87
N THR A 166 -9.20 21.39 -8.85
CA THR A 166 -9.49 20.56 -7.68
C THR A 166 -8.95 19.16 -7.89
N VAL A 167 -8.18 18.66 -6.93
CA VAL A 167 -7.73 17.27 -6.88
C VAL A 167 -8.54 16.56 -5.79
N SER A 168 -9.14 15.42 -6.11
CA SER A 168 -9.87 14.59 -5.15
C SER A 168 -9.32 13.17 -5.15
N PHE A 169 -9.27 12.55 -3.99
CA PHE A 169 -8.96 11.15 -3.78
C PHE A 169 -10.20 10.44 -3.21
N GLU A 170 -10.46 9.22 -3.66
CA GLU A 170 -11.56 8.39 -3.16
C GLU A 170 -11.15 6.91 -3.16
N VAL A 171 -11.39 6.20 -2.05
CA VAL A 171 -11.30 4.74 -1.98
C VAL A 171 -12.63 4.16 -2.45
N GLU A 172 -12.65 3.56 -3.63
CA GLU A 172 -13.90 3.10 -4.25
C GLU A 172 -14.24 1.66 -3.93
N ALA A 173 -13.24 0.81 -3.68
CA ALA A 173 -13.44 -0.61 -3.45
C ALA A 173 -12.29 -1.27 -2.68
N LEU A 174 -12.54 -2.47 -2.17
CA LEU A 174 -11.48 -3.46 -1.98
C LEU A 174 -11.45 -4.37 -3.20
N SER A 175 -10.27 -4.54 -3.79
CA SER A 175 -10.03 -5.38 -4.96
C SER A 175 -8.99 -6.44 -4.66
N THR A 176 -8.80 -7.39 -5.58
CA THR A 176 -7.80 -8.44 -5.44
C THR A 176 -7.10 -8.69 -6.76
N TYR A 177 -5.77 -8.61 -6.75
CA TYR A 177 -4.92 -8.86 -7.91
C TYR A 177 -3.87 -9.92 -7.57
N ALA A 178 -3.78 -10.98 -8.36
CA ALA A 178 -2.92 -12.14 -8.09
C ALA A 178 -3.04 -12.71 -6.64
N GLY A 179 -4.24 -12.63 -6.04
CA GLY A 179 -4.49 -13.08 -4.67
C GLY A 179 -4.10 -12.08 -3.57
N LEU A 180 -3.58 -10.90 -3.93
CA LEU A 180 -3.27 -9.80 -3.03
C LEU A 180 -4.49 -8.88 -2.90
N GLU A 181 -5.09 -8.83 -1.71
CA GLU A 181 -6.21 -7.91 -1.43
C GLU A 181 -5.66 -6.49 -1.17
N CYS A 182 -6.29 -5.50 -1.78
CA CYS A 182 -5.84 -4.11 -1.73
C CYS A 182 -7.03 -3.13 -1.76
N ALA A 183 -6.82 -1.92 -1.23
CA ALA A 183 -7.76 -0.82 -1.36
C ALA A 183 -7.54 -0.13 -2.71
N ALA A 184 -8.55 -0.18 -3.56
CA ALA A 184 -8.58 0.51 -4.85
C ALA A 184 -9.03 1.96 -4.64
N PHE A 185 -8.19 2.90 -5.04
CA PHE A 185 -8.49 4.32 -4.99
C PHE A 185 -8.32 4.98 -6.34
N VAL A 186 -9.06 6.07 -6.51
CA VAL A 186 -9.05 6.90 -7.71
C VAL A 186 -8.72 8.33 -7.33
N VAL A 187 -7.81 8.94 -8.09
CA VAL A 187 -7.51 10.36 -8.00
C VAL A 187 -8.06 11.06 -9.23
N ARG A 188 -8.83 12.12 -8.99
CA ARG A 188 -9.44 12.93 -10.04
C ARG A 188 -8.90 14.35 -9.99
N THR A 189 -8.67 14.93 -11.17
CA THR A 189 -8.41 16.36 -11.33
C THR A 189 -9.58 16.98 -12.09
N ASN A 190 -10.20 18.00 -11.51
CA ASN A 190 -11.41 18.66 -12.03
C ASN A 190 -12.57 17.68 -12.34
N GLY A 191 -12.63 16.57 -11.60
CA GLY A 191 -13.65 15.52 -11.78
C GLY A 191 -13.30 14.43 -12.78
N SER A 192 -12.22 14.56 -13.54
CA SER A 192 -11.74 13.53 -14.47
C SER A 192 -10.67 12.68 -13.82
N VAL A 193 -10.69 11.36 -14.10
CA VAL A 193 -9.70 10.42 -13.58
C VAL A 193 -8.31 10.77 -14.13
N PHE A 194 -7.35 10.83 -13.23
CA PHE A 194 -5.94 11.08 -13.54
C PHE A 194 -5.06 9.88 -13.16
N TRP A 195 -5.40 9.22 -12.05
CA TRP A 195 -4.64 8.11 -11.51
C TRP A 195 -5.56 7.13 -10.81
N GLU A 196 -5.29 5.84 -10.98
CA GLU A 196 -5.94 4.76 -10.24
C GLU A 196 -4.85 3.86 -9.66
N SER A 197 -5.07 3.35 -8.45
CA SER A 197 -4.17 2.34 -7.89
C SER A 197 -4.86 1.46 -6.86
N CYS A 198 -4.33 0.25 -6.67
CA CYS A 198 -4.75 -0.67 -5.62
C CYS A 198 -3.59 -0.98 -4.68
N VAL A 199 -3.66 -0.49 -3.44
CA VAL A 199 -2.57 -0.53 -2.45
C VAL A 199 -2.91 -1.40 -1.24
N THR A 200 -1.89 -2.00 -0.63
CA THR A 200 -2.09 -2.99 0.44
C THR A 200 -0.96 -2.97 1.46
N PRO A 201 -1.25 -3.12 2.77
CA PRO A 201 -0.21 -3.14 3.79
C PRO A 201 0.72 -4.36 3.68
N GLU A 202 0.37 -5.39 2.90
CA GLU A 202 1.15 -6.62 2.79
C GLU A 202 2.35 -6.53 1.85
N SER A 203 2.38 -5.52 0.97
CA SER A 203 3.34 -5.39 -0.12
C SER A 203 3.69 -3.92 -0.38
N PRO A 204 4.96 -3.56 -0.57
CA PRO A 204 5.35 -2.19 -0.94
C PRO A 204 4.96 -1.81 -2.38
N LEU A 205 4.61 -2.79 -3.22
CA LEU A 205 4.18 -2.56 -4.58
C LEU A 205 2.65 -2.74 -4.74
N PRO A 206 2.00 -1.92 -5.56
CA PRO A 206 0.55 -1.95 -5.79
C PRO A 206 0.12 -3.19 -6.57
N GLY A 207 -1.14 -3.60 -6.40
CA GLY A 207 -1.79 -4.64 -7.22
C GLY A 207 -2.24 -4.13 -8.60
N TYR A 208 -2.47 -2.83 -8.73
CA TYR A 208 -2.91 -2.19 -9.96
C TYR A 208 -2.44 -0.73 -9.99
N VAL A 209 -2.09 -0.24 -11.18
CA VAL A 209 -1.86 1.18 -11.46
C VAL A 209 -2.35 1.54 -12.85
N ALA A 210 -3.04 2.67 -12.97
CA ALA A 210 -3.32 3.29 -14.26
C ALA A 210 -3.11 4.80 -14.20
N PHE A 211 -2.59 5.36 -15.29
CA PHE A 211 -2.31 6.78 -15.46
C PHE A 211 -2.94 7.31 -16.73
N TYR A 212 -3.59 8.47 -16.62
CA TYR A 212 -4.30 9.16 -17.70
C TYR A 212 -3.59 10.48 -18.02
N GLU A 213 -3.19 10.67 -19.28
CA GLU A 213 -2.43 11.85 -19.71
C GLU A 213 -3.31 13.09 -19.86
N GLU A 214 -4.50 12.92 -20.42
CA GLU A 214 -5.41 14.04 -20.74
C GLU A 214 -6.69 13.96 -19.91
N GLU A 215 -7.19 15.14 -19.50
CA GLU A 215 -8.44 15.27 -18.77
C GLU A 215 -9.60 14.72 -19.61
N GLY A 216 -10.26 13.66 -19.13
CA GLY A 216 -11.39 13.04 -19.81
C GLY A 216 -11.03 11.88 -20.74
N ASP A 217 -9.78 11.39 -20.70
CA ASP A 217 -9.40 10.15 -21.39
C ASP A 217 -10.17 8.94 -20.84
N ASP A 218 -10.80 8.17 -21.73
CA ASP A 218 -11.51 6.93 -21.39
C ASP A 218 -10.57 5.71 -21.32
N THR A 219 -9.29 5.87 -21.66
CA THR A 219 -8.29 4.78 -21.71
C THR A 219 -6.97 5.30 -21.17
N PRO A 220 -6.32 4.59 -20.23
CA PRO A 220 -5.07 5.04 -19.66
C PRO A 220 -3.96 5.12 -20.72
N ALA A 221 -3.03 6.05 -20.53
CA ALA A 221 -1.79 6.09 -21.31
C ALA A 221 -0.81 4.99 -20.89
N PHE A 222 -0.94 4.54 -19.64
CA PHE A 222 -0.14 3.49 -19.02
C PHE A 222 -0.97 2.75 -17.96
N GLU A 223 -0.95 1.43 -18.02
CA GLU A 223 -1.65 0.53 -17.12
C GLU A 223 -0.72 -0.63 -16.73
N MET A 224 -0.73 -0.99 -15.45
CA MET A 224 -0.01 -2.12 -14.88
C MET A 224 -0.94 -2.94 -14.00
N GLU A 225 -1.15 -4.20 -14.36
CA GLU A 225 -1.95 -5.15 -13.57
C GLU A 225 -1.06 -6.25 -13.01
N LEU A 226 -1.14 -6.50 -11.70
CA LEU A 226 -0.42 -7.59 -11.04
C LEU A 226 -1.07 -8.94 -11.37
N VAL A 227 -0.34 -9.79 -12.09
CA VAL A 227 -0.81 -11.12 -12.56
C VAL A 227 -0.18 -12.29 -11.81
N GLU A 228 0.95 -12.07 -11.12
CA GLU A 228 1.56 -13.06 -10.23
C GLU A 228 2.19 -12.39 -9.01
N TYR A 229 1.93 -12.93 -7.82
CA TYR A 229 2.47 -12.45 -6.56
C TYR A 229 2.97 -13.60 -5.69
N ARG A 230 4.13 -13.40 -5.07
CA ARG A 230 4.64 -14.23 -3.97
C ARG A 230 5.13 -13.32 -2.85
N SER A 231 4.72 -13.60 -1.62
CA SER A 231 4.93 -12.71 -0.47
C SER A 231 6.36 -12.66 0.06
N GLY A 232 7.25 -13.54 -0.41
CA GLY A 232 8.56 -13.75 0.20
C GLY A 232 8.49 -14.36 1.60
N ASN A 233 9.67 -14.55 2.19
CA ASN A 233 9.91 -15.11 3.52
C ASN A 233 10.39 -14.04 4.51
#